data_AF-A0A317QN93-F1
#
_entry.id   AF-A0A317QN93-F1
#
_cell.length_a   1.000
_cell.length_b   1.000
_cell.length_c   1.000
_cell.angle_alpha   90.00
_cell.angle_beta   90.00
_cell.angle_gamma   90.00
#
_symmetry.space_group_name_H-M   'P 1'
#
loop_
_entity.id
_entity.type
_entity.pdbx_description
1 polymer ?
#
loop_
_entity_poly.entity_id
_entity_poly.type
_entity_poly.pdbx_seq_one_letter_code
_entity_poly.pdbx_strand_id
1 'polypeptide(L)'
;MRWDARRLDADDESLLPGMPSLRGLLRSVEVPEFPGVTMHEVLCRSALNPVPEASRMPFSHTINPYRGCLHQCVYCLAGDTRILMADGRQRPIAALRVGDRVIGTERRGTHRYYVETEVLAHWGTVKPAHRVTLADGTELLASGDHRFLTRRGWRHVTGTTSGRGRRPHLTTDDELMGFGRTGTSPVVRAEYRRGHLAGTVRGDGHLGVHRQERPGRAHGDDHRFGLALVDDEGPDRAQAYLAAEGIRTPRLGVADAVGNRRPLPAIRTSAAAAVGRIADRRECGVDGIAVEADAALQVVDLQSVGLEMPMFDITTGTGDFVANGVVSHNCFARSTHEWLDLDAGRDFDTQIVVKTNLVEVLRRELARPSGRRRHVALGTNTDPYQRAEGRYRLMPGVIRALADSGTPFSVLTKGTLARRDLPLLADAARDVPVGFGVSLAIWDDDLHASLEPGVPSPRARLDLVRAVADAGLPCGVFLAPVLPGLTDRRSDLDAALGAIAEAGATGVTVVPLHLRPGAREWFSAWLAREHPSLVGRYRQLYRGGAYVPAEYRAWLAARVAPLLRRHGLDGRSDGAARGAEAPPGVPGDDEAAFPAGSLPPARDDAAARPRGARPRRARADDVPGQLALI
;
A
#
# COMPACT_ATOMS: atom_id res chain seq x y z
N MET A 1 -11.11 7.00 -22.61
CA MET A 1 -10.44 8.29 -22.26
C MET A 1 -8.96 8.13 -22.56
N ARG A 2 -8.24 9.15 -23.03
CA ARG A 2 -6.90 8.98 -23.66
C ARG A 2 -5.74 8.82 -22.66
N TRP A 3 -5.78 7.78 -21.82
CA TRP A 3 -4.70 7.43 -20.87
C TRP A 3 -3.87 6.20 -21.31
N ASP A 4 -4.29 5.47 -22.35
CA ASP A 4 -3.67 4.23 -22.82
C ASP A 4 -2.21 4.34 -23.27
N ALA A 5 -1.72 5.55 -23.56
CA ALA A 5 -0.34 5.83 -24.00
C ALA A 5 0.74 5.64 -22.90
N ARG A 6 0.47 4.78 -21.90
CA ARG A 6 1.37 4.42 -20.79
C ARG A 6 1.39 2.92 -20.47
N ARG A 7 0.80 2.05 -21.29
CA ARG A 7 1.02 0.60 -21.18
C ARG A 7 2.51 0.28 -21.41
N LEU A 8 3.01 -0.71 -20.68
CA LEU A 8 4.39 -1.20 -20.79
C LEU A 8 4.45 -2.33 -21.82
N ASP A 9 4.41 -1.98 -23.10
CA ASP A 9 4.64 -2.94 -24.17
C ASP A 9 6.13 -3.34 -24.22
N ALA A 10 6.39 -4.60 -24.58
CA ALA A 10 7.47 -5.42 -24.05
C ALA A 10 8.74 -5.50 -24.93
N ASP A 11 9.46 -6.63 -24.78
CA ASP A 11 10.56 -7.15 -25.60
C ASP A 11 11.92 -6.44 -25.52
N ASP A 12 12.72 -6.88 -24.54
CA ASP A 12 14.20 -6.82 -24.56
C ASP A 12 14.71 -8.15 -23.98
N GLU A 13 15.25 -9.03 -24.83
CA GLU A 13 15.63 -10.41 -24.46
C GLU A 13 16.90 -10.50 -23.58
N SER A 14 17.47 -9.37 -23.17
CA SER A 14 18.70 -9.33 -22.35
C SER A 14 18.49 -9.47 -20.83
N LEU A 15 17.24 -9.59 -20.37
CA LEU A 15 16.88 -9.58 -18.94
C LEU A 15 16.79 -10.98 -18.31
N LEU A 16 17.15 -11.07 -17.03
CA LEU A 16 17.09 -12.31 -16.24
C LEU A 16 15.63 -12.73 -15.94
N PRO A 17 15.32 -14.05 -15.89
CA PRO A 17 13.95 -14.52 -15.69
C PRO A 17 13.34 -14.07 -14.36
N GLY A 18 12.12 -13.52 -14.42
CA GLY A 18 11.30 -13.23 -13.23
C GLY A 18 11.09 -11.75 -12.89
N MET A 19 11.63 -10.79 -13.65
CA MET A 19 11.26 -9.37 -13.55
C MET A 19 10.53 -8.89 -14.82
N PRO A 20 9.27 -8.44 -14.71
CA PRO A 20 8.66 -7.52 -15.68
C PRO A 20 9.47 -6.23 -15.81
N SER A 21 9.35 -5.55 -16.95
CA SER A 21 10.32 -4.51 -17.34
C SER A 21 10.05 -3.14 -16.70
N LEU A 22 10.59 -2.93 -15.49
CA LEU A 22 10.86 -1.58 -14.95
C LEU A 22 11.65 -0.78 -16.00
N ARG A 23 10.95 0.10 -16.73
CA ARG A 23 11.43 0.60 -18.03
C ARG A 23 12.64 1.52 -17.90
N GLY A 24 13.84 0.96 -18.11
CA GLY A 24 15.13 1.63 -17.90
C GLY A 24 15.81 1.28 -16.58
N LEU A 25 15.41 0.20 -15.90
CA LEU A 25 16.14 -0.37 -14.75
C LEU A 25 17.60 -0.60 -15.11
N LEU A 26 18.50 -0.07 -14.28
CA LEU A 26 19.93 -0.32 -14.32
C LEU A 26 20.30 -1.50 -13.42
N ARG A 27 19.75 -1.51 -12.20
CA ARG A 27 20.00 -2.51 -11.16
C ARG A 27 19.06 -2.32 -9.97
N SER A 28 18.88 -3.39 -9.20
CA SER A 28 18.31 -3.35 -7.85
C SER A 28 19.45 -3.47 -6.83
N VAL A 29 19.44 -2.65 -5.79
CA VAL A 29 20.53 -2.59 -4.79
C VAL A 29 19.96 -2.68 -3.38
N GLU A 30 20.23 -3.77 -2.68
CA GLU A 30 20.10 -3.80 -1.21
C GLU A 30 21.18 -2.90 -0.60
N VAL A 31 20.78 -2.07 0.36
CA VAL A 31 21.61 -1.00 0.91
C VAL A 31 21.87 -1.24 2.40
N PRO A 32 23.14 -1.48 2.84
CA PRO A 32 23.44 -1.78 4.23
C PRO A 32 22.96 -0.73 5.24
N GLU A 33 22.80 0.52 4.79
CA GLU A 33 22.28 1.62 5.59
C GLU A 33 20.78 1.48 5.94
N PHE A 34 20.02 0.68 5.18
CA PHE A 34 18.60 0.40 5.40
C PHE A 34 18.31 -1.11 5.23
N PRO A 35 18.64 -1.96 6.21
CA PRO A 35 18.47 -3.42 6.11
C PRO A 35 17.05 -3.84 5.72
N GLY A 36 16.94 -4.74 4.74
CA GLY A 36 15.66 -5.19 4.17
C GLY A 36 15.01 -4.22 3.18
N VAL A 37 15.64 -3.07 2.90
CA VAL A 37 15.26 -2.13 1.84
C VAL A 37 16.16 -2.29 0.62
N THR A 38 15.51 -2.36 -0.53
CA THR A 38 16.12 -2.43 -1.86
C THR A 38 15.78 -1.15 -2.63
N MET A 39 16.75 -0.70 -3.43
CA MET A 39 16.68 0.51 -4.24
C MET A 39 16.69 0.12 -5.71
N HIS A 40 15.61 0.35 -6.45
CA HIS A 40 15.56 0.12 -7.89
C HIS A 40 16.09 1.36 -8.62
N GLU A 41 17.33 1.30 -9.11
CA GLU A 41 17.95 2.39 -9.85
C GLU A 41 17.46 2.38 -11.31
N VAL A 42 16.67 3.38 -11.72
CA VAL A 42 16.05 3.46 -13.05
C VAL A 42 16.45 4.72 -13.81
N LEU A 43 16.57 4.60 -15.12
CA LEU A 43 16.65 5.71 -16.06
C LEU A 43 15.25 6.28 -16.32
N CYS A 44 15.00 7.52 -15.91
CA CYS A 44 13.81 8.23 -16.35
C CYS A 44 13.96 8.72 -17.80
N ARG A 45 12.85 8.80 -18.54
CA ARG A 45 12.77 9.41 -19.88
C ARG A 45 12.44 10.91 -19.84
N SER A 46 11.93 11.37 -18.71
CA SER A 46 11.55 12.77 -18.43
C SER A 46 11.60 13.01 -16.92
N ALA A 47 12.08 14.19 -16.53
CA ALA A 47 12.14 14.63 -15.13
C ALA A 47 10.91 15.49 -14.78
N LEU A 48 10.48 16.36 -15.71
CA LEU A 48 9.36 17.30 -15.55
C LEU A 48 8.01 16.64 -15.84
N ASN A 49 7.24 16.37 -14.79
CA ASN A 49 5.91 15.75 -14.91
C ASN A 49 4.85 16.87 -15.00
N PRO A 50 4.12 17.04 -16.12
CA PRO A 50 3.11 18.10 -16.24
C PRO A 50 1.93 17.84 -15.32
N VAL A 51 1.42 18.91 -14.70
CA VAL A 51 0.20 18.90 -13.88
C VAL A 51 -0.99 19.22 -14.78
N PRO A 52 -2.09 18.43 -14.76
CA PRO A 52 -3.30 18.76 -15.50
C PRO A 52 -3.90 20.10 -15.04
N GLU A 53 -4.33 20.94 -15.97
CA GLU A 53 -4.89 22.26 -15.62
C GLU A 53 -6.18 22.16 -14.78
N ALA A 54 -6.92 21.05 -14.94
CA ALA A 54 -8.06 20.70 -14.09
C ALA A 54 -7.72 20.57 -12.59
N SER A 55 -6.46 20.33 -12.22
CA SER A 55 -6.02 20.21 -10.82
C SER A 55 -5.82 21.55 -10.12
N ARG A 56 -6.04 22.70 -10.79
CA ARG A 56 -6.01 24.09 -10.25
C ARG A 56 -4.72 24.58 -9.55
N MET A 57 -3.71 23.71 -9.36
CA MET A 57 -2.46 24.01 -8.67
C MET A 57 -1.73 25.23 -9.26
N PRO A 58 -1.00 26.02 -8.43
CA PRO A 58 -0.27 27.19 -8.91
C PRO A 58 0.97 26.86 -9.77
N PHE A 59 1.48 25.62 -9.68
CA PHE A 59 2.56 25.09 -10.53
C PHE A 59 2.03 24.23 -11.68
N SER A 60 2.70 24.28 -12.83
CA SER A 60 2.34 23.47 -14.01
C SER A 60 3.17 22.18 -14.15
N HIS A 61 4.21 21.99 -13.34
CA HIS A 61 5.08 20.82 -13.39
C HIS A 61 5.50 20.35 -11.99
N THR A 62 5.80 19.07 -11.86
CA THR A 62 6.38 18.48 -10.64
C THR A 62 7.60 17.62 -10.95
N ILE A 63 8.54 17.56 -10.01
CA ILE A 63 9.66 16.61 -10.02
C ILE A 63 9.51 15.68 -8.82
N ASN A 64 9.52 14.37 -9.11
CA ASN A 64 9.51 13.32 -8.10
C ASN A 64 10.75 12.43 -8.36
N PRO A 65 11.84 12.58 -7.58
CA PRO A 65 13.07 11.80 -7.77
C PRO A 65 12.92 10.33 -7.41
N TYR A 66 12.08 10.08 -6.39
CA TYR A 66 11.80 8.78 -5.81
C TYR A 66 10.36 8.34 -6.15
N ARG A 67 10.08 7.04 -6.04
CA ARG A 67 8.75 6.49 -5.73
C ARG A 67 8.88 5.45 -4.61
N GLY A 68 7.81 5.25 -3.84
CA GLY A 68 7.88 4.57 -2.54
C GLY A 68 8.17 5.55 -1.41
N CYS A 69 8.01 5.09 -0.17
CA CYS A 69 8.02 5.94 1.02
C CYS A 69 8.48 5.12 2.24
N LEU A 70 9.68 5.38 2.75
CA LEU A 70 10.27 4.63 3.87
C LEU A 70 9.64 4.95 5.25
N HIS A 71 8.31 4.82 5.41
CA HIS A 71 7.58 5.24 6.62
C HIS A 71 6.61 4.19 7.25
N GLN A 72 6.25 3.08 6.56
CA GLN A 72 5.85 1.74 7.10
C GLN A 72 4.43 1.44 7.69
N CYS A 73 3.69 0.44 7.12
CA CYS A 73 2.34 -0.03 7.55
C CYS A 73 1.82 -1.35 6.86
N VAL A 74 1.14 -2.39 7.42
CA VAL A 74 0.77 -2.84 8.80
C VAL A 74 0.62 -4.39 8.97
N TYR A 75 -0.26 -5.10 8.22
CA TYR A 75 -0.81 -6.44 8.59
C TYR A 75 0.06 -7.67 8.19
N CYS A 76 0.04 -8.78 8.97
CA CYS A 76 0.77 -10.06 8.69
C CYS A 76 0.26 -11.36 9.39
N LEU A 77 0.62 -12.52 8.82
CA LEU A 77 0.43 -13.94 9.22
C LEU A 77 1.78 -14.71 9.34
N ALA A 78 1.85 -15.89 9.98
CA ALA A 78 3.08 -16.69 10.01
C ALA A 78 3.36 -17.44 8.68
N GLY A 79 4.64 -17.66 8.36
CA GLY A 79 5.09 -18.12 7.04
C GLY A 79 4.62 -19.51 6.58
N ASP A 80 4.24 -20.37 7.52
CA ASP A 80 3.72 -21.72 7.32
C ASP A 80 2.20 -21.77 7.03
N THR A 81 1.48 -20.66 7.28
CA THR A 81 0.03 -20.50 7.04
C THR A 81 -0.34 -20.89 5.61
N ARG A 82 -1.31 -21.78 5.45
CA ARG A 82 -1.71 -22.40 4.18
C ARG A 82 -2.74 -21.55 3.43
N ILE A 83 -2.35 -21.00 2.30
CA ILE A 83 -3.24 -20.22 1.42
C ILE A 83 -3.90 -21.15 0.41
N LEU A 84 -5.21 -20.97 0.17
CA LEU A 84 -5.94 -21.75 -0.84
C LEU A 84 -5.61 -21.24 -2.25
N MET A 85 -5.11 -22.13 -3.09
CA MET A 85 -4.83 -21.89 -4.49
C MET A 85 -6.10 -22.02 -5.36
N ALA A 86 -6.12 -21.39 -6.52
CA ALA A 86 -7.21 -21.53 -7.49
C ALA A 86 -7.44 -23.00 -7.95
N ASP A 87 -6.37 -23.80 -8.03
CA ASP A 87 -6.45 -25.24 -8.33
C ASP A 87 -6.94 -26.10 -7.15
N GLY A 88 -7.39 -25.48 -6.05
CA GLY A 88 -7.89 -26.14 -4.85
C GLY A 88 -6.81 -26.75 -3.94
N ARG A 89 -5.52 -26.67 -4.33
CA ARG A 89 -4.41 -27.06 -3.44
C ARG A 89 -4.15 -25.98 -2.38
N GLN A 90 -3.26 -26.27 -1.44
CA GLN A 90 -2.84 -25.29 -0.43
C GLN A 90 -1.31 -25.17 -0.34
N ARG A 91 -0.79 -23.95 -0.31
CA ARG A 91 0.65 -23.64 -0.19
C ARG A 91 0.94 -22.73 1.01
N PRO A 92 2.07 -22.89 1.72
CA PRO A 92 2.50 -21.94 2.74
C PRO A 92 2.62 -20.53 2.18
N ILE A 93 2.22 -19.50 2.94
CA ILE A 93 2.27 -18.10 2.49
C ILE A 93 3.70 -17.68 2.11
N ALA A 94 4.72 -18.05 2.88
CA ALA A 94 6.13 -17.78 2.55
C ALA A 94 6.60 -18.47 1.25
N ALA A 95 5.88 -19.50 0.80
CA ALA A 95 6.12 -20.21 -0.46
C ALA A 95 5.30 -19.65 -1.64
N LEU A 96 4.49 -18.61 -1.46
CA LEU A 96 3.81 -17.90 -2.56
C LEU A 96 4.74 -16.92 -3.29
N ARG A 97 4.38 -16.61 -4.53
CA ARG A 97 5.07 -15.68 -5.44
C ARG A 97 4.03 -14.77 -6.10
N VAL A 98 4.47 -13.62 -6.61
CA VAL A 98 3.62 -12.75 -7.44
C VAL A 98 3.18 -13.52 -8.69
N GLY A 99 1.93 -13.35 -9.11
CA GLY A 99 1.31 -14.11 -10.20
C GLY A 99 0.71 -15.46 -9.81
N ASP A 100 0.89 -15.92 -8.55
CA ASP A 100 0.17 -17.10 -8.06
C ASP A 100 -1.35 -16.82 -8.01
N ARG A 101 -2.16 -17.73 -8.57
CA ARG A 101 -3.63 -17.61 -8.52
C ARG A 101 -4.17 -18.29 -7.25
N VAL A 102 -4.79 -17.50 -6.39
CA VAL A 102 -5.32 -17.88 -5.08
C VAL A 102 -6.83 -17.60 -5.00
N ILE A 103 -7.48 -18.07 -3.94
CA ILE A 103 -8.89 -17.76 -3.70
C ILE A 103 -9.01 -16.54 -2.78
N GLY A 104 -9.61 -15.48 -3.33
CA GLY A 104 -10.15 -14.34 -2.61
C GLY A 104 -11.68 -14.43 -2.54
N THR A 105 -12.35 -13.31 -2.26
CA THR A 105 -13.81 -13.29 -2.17
C THR A 105 -14.43 -11.98 -2.68
N GLU A 106 -15.58 -12.07 -3.36
CA GLU A 106 -16.33 -10.93 -3.89
C GLU A 106 -17.70 -10.83 -3.21
N ARG A 107 -18.19 -9.61 -2.92
CA ARG A 107 -19.54 -9.40 -2.40
C ARG A 107 -20.54 -9.11 -3.53
N ARG A 108 -21.41 -10.08 -3.84
CA ARG A 108 -22.49 -9.93 -4.83
C ARG A 108 -23.83 -9.79 -4.08
N GLY A 109 -24.26 -8.54 -3.88
CA GLY A 109 -25.48 -8.21 -3.13
C GLY A 109 -25.35 -8.46 -1.61
N THR A 110 -26.28 -9.23 -1.05
CA THR A 110 -26.27 -9.60 0.38
C THR A 110 -25.18 -10.62 0.71
N HIS A 111 -24.86 -11.52 -0.22
CA HIS A 111 -23.93 -12.63 -0.01
C HIS A 111 -22.50 -12.29 -0.48
N ARG A 112 -21.54 -13.06 0.02
CA ARG A 112 -20.15 -13.07 -0.43
C ARG A 112 -19.88 -14.43 -1.07
N TYR A 113 -19.06 -14.44 -2.12
CA TYR A 113 -18.71 -15.62 -2.91
C TYR A 113 -17.19 -15.74 -2.95
N TYR A 114 -16.67 -16.96 -2.93
CA TYR A 114 -15.27 -17.19 -3.27
C TYR A 114 -15.05 -16.84 -4.75
N VAL A 115 -13.92 -16.20 -5.05
CA VAL A 115 -13.51 -15.92 -6.43
C VAL A 115 -12.01 -16.14 -6.61
N GLU A 116 -11.60 -16.55 -7.80
CA GLU A 116 -10.18 -16.58 -8.14
C GLU A 116 -9.61 -15.16 -8.19
N THR A 117 -8.43 -14.98 -7.62
CA THR A 117 -7.70 -13.71 -7.64
C THR A 117 -6.20 -13.98 -7.78
N GLU A 118 -5.45 -12.94 -8.14
CA GLU A 118 -4.00 -13.01 -8.32
C GLU A 118 -3.28 -12.47 -7.09
N VAL A 119 -2.19 -13.12 -6.68
CA VAL A 119 -1.22 -12.58 -5.74
C VAL A 119 -0.46 -11.47 -6.45
N LEU A 120 -0.89 -10.22 -6.23
CA LEU A 120 -0.22 -9.02 -6.74
C LEU A 120 1.09 -8.72 -5.99
N ALA A 121 1.30 -9.39 -4.85
CA ALA A 121 2.39 -9.11 -3.93
C ALA A 121 2.58 -10.22 -2.90
N HIS A 122 3.81 -10.41 -2.44
CA HIS A 122 4.10 -11.22 -1.25
C HIS A 122 5.34 -10.69 -0.52
N TRP A 123 5.25 -10.54 0.80
CA TRP A 123 6.34 -9.99 1.61
C TRP A 123 6.45 -10.58 3.01
N GLY A 124 7.62 -10.39 3.65
CA GLY A 124 7.88 -10.69 5.06
C GLY A 124 8.28 -9.47 5.92
N THR A 125 8.19 -9.61 7.25
CA THR A 125 8.62 -8.66 8.31
C THR A 125 8.73 -9.42 9.66
N VAL A 126 9.09 -8.78 10.77
CA VAL A 126 9.20 -9.40 12.11
C VAL A 126 8.29 -8.67 13.10
N LYS A 127 7.39 -9.41 13.79
CA LYS A 127 6.35 -8.85 14.68
C LYS A 127 5.94 -9.80 15.82
N PRO A 128 5.31 -9.29 16.91
CA PRO A 128 4.79 -10.12 18.00
C PRO A 128 3.64 -11.02 17.56
N ALA A 129 3.80 -12.33 17.76
CA ALA A 129 2.85 -13.35 17.31
C ALA A 129 1.72 -13.63 18.30
N HIS A 130 0.56 -13.96 17.74
CA HIS A 130 -0.65 -14.36 18.45
C HIS A 130 -1.23 -15.60 17.79
N ARG A 131 -1.56 -16.62 18.59
CA ARG A 131 -2.24 -17.83 18.14
C ARG A 131 -3.74 -17.67 18.34
N VAL A 132 -4.52 -18.05 17.34
CA VAL A 132 -5.98 -18.23 17.43
C VAL A 132 -6.27 -19.68 17.11
N THR A 133 -7.03 -20.35 17.98
CA THR A 133 -7.40 -21.76 17.81
C THR A 133 -8.91 -21.83 17.57
N LEU A 134 -9.33 -22.63 16.58
CA LEU A 134 -10.74 -22.83 16.23
C LEU A 134 -11.23 -24.24 16.65
N ALA A 135 -12.55 -24.41 16.78
CA ALA A 135 -13.15 -25.65 17.26
C ALA A 135 -12.90 -26.88 16.36
N ASP A 136 -12.62 -26.69 15.07
CA ASP A 136 -12.19 -27.74 14.13
C ASP A 136 -10.69 -28.13 14.24
N GLY A 137 -9.96 -27.54 15.19
CA GLY A 137 -8.52 -27.73 15.36
C GLY A 137 -7.67 -26.95 14.36
N THR A 138 -8.21 -25.93 13.69
CA THR A 138 -7.43 -24.95 12.94
C THR A 138 -6.69 -24.02 13.90
N GLU A 139 -5.38 -23.85 13.69
CA GLU A 139 -4.61 -22.79 14.32
C GLU A 139 -4.27 -21.70 13.29
N LEU A 140 -4.34 -20.44 13.71
CA LEU A 140 -3.96 -19.26 12.94
C LEU A 140 -2.90 -18.51 13.73
N LEU A 141 -1.72 -18.32 13.16
CA LEU A 141 -0.62 -17.62 13.82
C LEU A 141 -0.40 -16.28 13.11
N ALA A 142 -0.57 -15.17 13.83
CA ALA A 142 -0.80 -13.86 13.21
C ALA A 142 -0.27 -12.68 14.04
N SER A 143 -0.10 -11.53 13.38
CA SER A 143 0.09 -10.23 14.04
C SER A 143 -1.20 -9.77 14.73
N GLY A 144 -1.10 -9.05 15.86
CA GLY A 144 -2.29 -8.65 16.62
C GLY A 144 -3.27 -7.72 15.87
N ASP A 145 -2.77 -6.96 14.89
CA ASP A 145 -3.57 -6.10 14.02
C ASP A 145 -4.17 -6.83 12.81
N HIS A 146 -3.79 -8.10 12.56
CA HIS A 146 -4.32 -8.88 11.44
C HIS A 146 -5.83 -9.07 11.55
N ARG A 147 -6.54 -9.18 10.42
CA ARG A 147 -8.00 -9.25 10.38
C ARG A 147 -8.53 -10.48 9.66
N PHE A 148 -9.45 -11.18 10.33
CA PHE A 148 -10.23 -12.29 9.79
C PHE A 148 -11.70 -11.90 9.64
N LEU A 149 -12.38 -12.47 8.65
CA LEU A 149 -13.81 -12.25 8.43
C LEU A 149 -14.65 -13.15 9.35
N THR A 150 -15.71 -12.60 9.94
CA THR A 150 -16.70 -13.35 10.75
C THR A 150 -18.11 -13.12 10.21
N ARG A 151 -19.09 -13.89 10.69
CA ARG A 151 -20.53 -13.64 10.42
C ARG A 151 -20.98 -12.23 10.80
N ARG A 152 -20.24 -11.56 11.69
CA ARG A 152 -20.47 -10.20 12.18
C ARG A 152 -19.49 -9.17 11.58
N GLY A 153 -18.87 -9.49 10.44
CA GLY A 153 -17.90 -8.65 9.73
C GLY A 153 -16.44 -8.88 10.16
N TRP A 154 -15.52 -8.02 9.73
CA TRP A 154 -14.09 -8.15 10.01
C TRP A 154 -13.76 -7.96 11.51
N ARG A 155 -12.91 -8.84 12.05
CA ARG A 155 -12.39 -8.82 13.41
C ARG A 155 -10.86 -8.86 13.41
N HIS A 156 -10.24 -8.08 14.29
CA HIS A 156 -8.81 -8.13 14.54
C HIS A 156 -8.45 -9.34 15.40
N VAL A 157 -7.21 -9.83 15.31
CA VAL A 157 -6.74 -10.90 16.20
C VAL A 157 -6.74 -10.44 17.65
N THR A 158 -6.11 -9.31 17.99
CA THR A 158 -6.16 -8.75 19.34
C THR A 158 -7.04 -7.51 19.46
N GLY A 159 -7.55 -7.27 20.67
CA GLY A 159 -8.20 -6.04 21.09
C GLY A 159 -8.47 -6.09 22.60
N THR A 160 -8.93 -4.99 23.19
CA THR A 160 -9.26 -4.98 24.62
C THR A 160 -10.70 -5.43 24.82
N THR A 161 -10.91 -6.46 25.66
CA THR A 161 -12.24 -6.98 26.01
C THR A 161 -13.06 -5.95 26.81
N SER A 162 -12.38 -5.14 27.61
CA SER A 162 -12.93 -4.04 28.41
C SER A 162 -12.32 -2.68 28.00
N GLY A 163 -12.78 -1.60 28.64
CA GLY A 163 -12.32 -0.24 28.34
C GLY A 163 -12.82 0.30 27.00
N ARG A 164 -12.32 1.48 26.61
CA ARG A 164 -12.80 2.17 25.41
C ARG A 164 -12.07 1.75 24.12
N GLY A 165 -10.86 1.19 24.20
CA GLY A 165 -10.08 0.69 23.04
C GLY A 165 -10.63 -0.57 22.37
N ARG A 166 -11.89 -0.92 22.64
CA ARG A 166 -12.60 -2.11 22.17
C ARG A 166 -12.91 -2.03 20.68
N ARG A 167 -11.86 -2.18 19.85
CA ARG A 167 -12.03 -2.52 18.43
C ARG A 167 -12.73 -3.88 18.30
N PRO A 168 -13.48 -4.14 17.21
CA PRO A 168 -13.95 -5.49 16.90
C PRO A 168 -12.74 -6.42 16.76
N HIS A 169 -12.55 -7.29 17.74
CA HIS A 169 -11.53 -8.33 17.80
C HIS A 169 -12.21 -9.68 17.95
N LEU A 170 -11.44 -10.76 17.81
CA LEU A 170 -11.91 -12.11 18.01
C LEU A 170 -12.12 -12.40 19.49
N THR A 171 -13.31 -12.86 19.83
CA THR A 171 -13.64 -13.49 21.10
C THR A 171 -14.08 -14.93 20.85
N THR A 172 -14.22 -15.74 21.90
CA THR A 172 -14.75 -17.11 21.78
C THR A 172 -16.22 -17.19 21.33
N ASP A 173 -16.89 -16.04 21.17
CA ASP A 173 -18.26 -15.92 20.63
C ASP A 173 -18.28 -15.59 19.12
N ASP A 174 -17.11 -15.47 18.48
CA ASP A 174 -16.99 -15.17 17.05
C ASP A 174 -16.67 -16.42 16.25
N GLU A 175 -17.42 -16.60 15.16
CA GLU A 175 -17.27 -17.68 14.18
C GLU A 175 -16.72 -17.11 12.87
N LEU A 176 -15.59 -17.66 12.41
CA LEU A 176 -14.90 -17.19 11.22
C LEU A 176 -15.63 -17.64 9.94
N MET A 177 -15.62 -16.79 8.91
CA MET A 177 -16.12 -17.14 7.58
C MET A 177 -15.07 -17.95 6.83
N GLY A 178 -15.46 -19.12 6.33
CA GLY A 178 -14.53 -20.08 5.74
C GLY A 178 -15.13 -21.47 5.58
N PHE A 179 -14.27 -22.42 5.21
CA PHE A 179 -14.56 -23.87 5.22
C PHE A 179 -13.64 -24.65 6.19
N GLY A 180 -12.62 -24.00 6.75
CA GLY A 180 -11.76 -24.54 7.80
C GLY A 180 -10.79 -25.64 7.38
N ARG A 181 -10.41 -26.47 8.36
CA ARG A 181 -9.78 -27.76 8.10
C ARG A 181 -10.80 -28.71 7.52
N THR A 182 -10.49 -29.26 6.36
CA THR A 182 -11.16 -30.44 5.79
C THR A 182 -10.87 -31.67 6.68
N GLY A 183 -11.61 -31.82 7.78
CA GLY A 183 -11.30 -32.80 8.82
C GLY A 183 -12.46 -33.38 9.64
N THR A 184 -13.67 -32.81 9.59
CA THR A 184 -14.85 -33.33 10.32
C THR A 184 -16.02 -33.56 9.37
N SER A 185 -16.65 -34.74 9.43
CA SER A 185 -17.79 -35.14 8.58
C SER A 185 -18.94 -34.12 8.61
N PRO A 186 -19.18 -33.37 7.53
CA PRO A 186 -20.21 -32.33 7.50
C PRO A 186 -21.58 -32.89 7.13
N VAL A 187 -22.62 -32.07 7.29
CA VAL A 187 -24.00 -32.39 6.89
C VAL A 187 -24.05 -32.67 5.38
N VAL A 188 -24.48 -33.87 5.00
CA VAL A 188 -24.39 -34.38 3.62
C VAL A 188 -25.45 -33.76 2.68
N ARG A 189 -25.24 -32.49 2.33
CA ARG A 189 -26.00 -31.77 1.28
C ARG A 189 -25.56 -32.19 -0.12
N ALA A 190 -26.27 -31.74 -1.18
CA ALA A 190 -25.89 -32.06 -2.56
C ALA A 190 -24.58 -31.36 -2.99
N GLU A 191 -24.26 -30.26 -2.33
CA GLU A 191 -23.10 -29.40 -2.54
C GLU A 191 -21.86 -30.10 -1.98
N TYR A 192 -21.96 -30.61 -0.74
CA TYR A 192 -20.91 -31.44 -0.14
C TYR A 192 -20.66 -32.71 -0.93
N ARG A 193 -21.70 -33.41 -1.40
CA ARG A 193 -21.52 -34.62 -2.24
C ARG A 193 -20.75 -34.33 -3.52
N ARG A 194 -21.05 -33.20 -4.18
CA ARG A 194 -20.32 -32.75 -5.38
C ARG A 194 -18.88 -32.32 -5.05
N GLY A 195 -18.66 -31.59 -3.97
CA GLY A 195 -17.32 -31.17 -3.52
C GLY A 195 -16.43 -32.34 -3.07
N HIS A 196 -16.98 -33.30 -2.34
CA HIS A 196 -16.31 -34.57 -1.96
C HIS A 196 -15.90 -35.34 -3.21
N LEU A 197 -16.83 -35.56 -4.14
CA LEU A 197 -16.52 -36.25 -5.41
C LEU A 197 -15.48 -35.49 -6.23
N ALA A 198 -15.57 -34.16 -6.35
CA ALA A 198 -14.58 -33.35 -7.05
C ALA A 198 -13.18 -33.48 -6.42
N GLY A 199 -13.08 -33.39 -5.10
CA GLY A 199 -11.82 -33.56 -4.35
C GLY A 199 -11.23 -34.96 -4.52
N THR A 200 -12.01 -36.00 -4.28
CA THR A 200 -11.57 -37.40 -4.42
C THR A 200 -11.20 -37.76 -5.87
N VAL A 201 -11.91 -37.23 -6.87
CA VAL A 201 -11.59 -37.44 -8.30
C VAL A 201 -10.36 -36.63 -8.73
N ARG A 202 -10.14 -35.43 -8.17
CA ARG A 202 -8.95 -34.60 -8.46
C ARG A 202 -7.68 -35.11 -7.77
N GLY A 203 -7.81 -35.73 -6.60
CA GLY A 203 -6.71 -36.35 -5.83
C GLY A 203 -6.34 -37.75 -6.32
N ASP A 204 -7.24 -38.71 -6.11
CA ASP A 204 -6.96 -40.16 -6.21
C ASP A 204 -7.71 -40.85 -7.37
N GLY A 205 -8.59 -40.12 -8.07
CA GLY A 205 -9.33 -40.61 -9.22
C GLY A 205 -8.47 -40.78 -10.46
N HIS A 206 -8.19 -42.02 -10.84
CA HIS A 206 -7.61 -42.33 -12.15
C HIS A 206 -8.68 -42.20 -13.23
N LEU A 207 -8.54 -41.19 -14.09
CA LEU A 207 -9.50 -40.85 -15.13
C LEU A 207 -8.77 -40.63 -16.46
N GLY A 208 -9.16 -41.37 -17.49
CA GLY A 208 -8.51 -41.34 -18.80
C GLY A 208 -9.42 -41.78 -19.94
N VAL A 209 -9.01 -41.43 -21.15
CA VAL A 209 -9.60 -41.90 -22.41
C VAL A 209 -8.48 -42.48 -23.26
N HIS A 210 -8.52 -43.78 -23.52
CA HIS A 210 -7.47 -44.48 -24.25
C HIS A 210 -8.00 -44.93 -25.61
N ARG A 211 -7.50 -44.34 -26.70
CA ARG A 211 -7.83 -44.83 -28.04
C ARG A 211 -7.30 -46.24 -28.23
N GLN A 212 -8.18 -47.23 -28.41
CA GLN A 212 -7.76 -48.59 -28.74
C GLN A 212 -7.77 -48.80 -30.25
N GLU A 213 -6.59 -49.04 -30.80
CA GLU A 213 -6.45 -49.66 -32.10
C GLU A 213 -6.78 -51.15 -31.99
N ARG A 214 -7.68 -51.64 -32.84
CA ARG A 214 -8.04 -53.06 -32.94
C ARG A 214 -8.05 -53.48 -34.41
N PRO A 215 -7.24 -54.47 -34.82
CA PRO A 215 -7.21 -54.93 -36.21
C PRO A 215 -8.62 -55.28 -36.73
N GLY A 216 -9.00 -54.69 -37.87
CA GLY A 216 -10.24 -55.02 -38.57
C GLY A 216 -11.55 -54.48 -37.98
N ARG A 217 -11.53 -53.50 -37.06
CA ARG A 217 -12.73 -52.78 -36.61
C ARG A 217 -12.51 -51.27 -36.53
N ALA A 218 -13.60 -50.50 -36.61
CA ALA A 218 -13.58 -49.06 -36.41
C ALA A 218 -13.04 -48.68 -35.02
N HIS A 219 -12.30 -47.57 -34.96
CA HIS A 219 -11.66 -47.06 -33.74
C HIS A 219 -12.66 -46.84 -32.60
N GLY A 220 -12.26 -47.21 -31.38
CA GLY A 220 -13.05 -46.97 -30.17
C GLY A 220 -12.19 -46.31 -29.09
N ASP A 221 -12.69 -45.22 -28.53
CA ASP A 221 -12.09 -44.56 -27.38
C ASP A 221 -12.55 -45.25 -26.08
N ASP A 222 -11.61 -45.87 -25.36
CA ASP A 222 -11.85 -46.62 -24.12
C ASP A 222 -11.81 -45.65 -22.93
N HIS A 223 -12.99 -45.17 -22.55
CA HIS A 223 -13.19 -44.29 -21.40
C HIS A 223 -13.03 -45.07 -20.10
N ARG A 224 -12.20 -44.59 -19.17
CA ARG A 224 -11.95 -45.26 -17.88
C ARG A 224 -12.01 -44.26 -16.73
N PHE A 225 -12.79 -44.60 -15.72
CA PHE A 225 -12.66 -44.07 -14.37
C PHE A 225 -12.41 -45.22 -13.40
N GLY A 226 -11.44 -45.05 -12.51
CA GLY A 226 -11.20 -45.90 -11.35
C GLY A 226 -10.78 -45.06 -10.14
N LEU A 227 -11.35 -45.37 -8.98
CA LEU A 227 -10.91 -44.86 -7.68
C LEU A 227 -10.63 -46.07 -6.80
N ALA A 228 -9.44 -46.14 -6.20
CA ALA A 228 -9.03 -47.17 -5.26
C ALA A 228 -8.31 -46.52 -4.08
N LEU A 229 -8.71 -46.86 -2.85
CA LEU A 229 -8.20 -46.24 -1.62
C LEU A 229 -7.79 -47.32 -0.61
N VAL A 230 -7.05 -46.90 0.42
CA VAL A 230 -6.49 -47.80 1.46
C VAL A 230 -7.47 -48.12 2.60
N ASP A 231 -8.66 -47.52 2.55
CA ASP A 231 -9.80 -47.68 3.44
C ASP A 231 -11.08 -47.92 2.62
N ASP A 232 -12.09 -48.54 3.20
CA ASP A 232 -13.39 -48.78 2.55
C ASP A 232 -14.31 -47.54 2.56
N GLU A 233 -14.04 -46.50 3.36
CA GLU A 233 -15.08 -45.55 3.80
C GLU A 233 -15.55 -44.50 2.77
N GLY A 234 -14.74 -43.68 2.11
CA GLY A 234 -13.67 -44.12 1.23
C GLY A 234 -14.29 -44.29 -0.17
N PRO A 235 -14.01 -45.39 -0.89
CA PRO A 235 -14.69 -45.74 -2.14
C PRO A 235 -16.20 -45.92 -1.95
N ASP A 236 -16.67 -46.34 -0.78
CA ASP A 236 -18.09 -46.58 -0.50
C ASP A 236 -18.91 -45.29 -0.50
N ARG A 237 -18.43 -44.25 0.19
CA ARG A 237 -18.99 -42.90 0.17
C ARG A 237 -18.98 -42.31 -1.25
N ALA A 238 -17.88 -42.47 -1.99
CA ALA A 238 -17.81 -42.02 -3.39
C ALA A 238 -18.81 -42.79 -4.29
N GLN A 239 -18.97 -44.10 -4.08
CA GLN A 239 -19.95 -44.94 -4.78
C GLN A 239 -21.38 -44.48 -4.51
N ALA A 240 -21.71 -44.25 -3.24
CA ALA A 240 -23.04 -43.82 -2.81
C ALA A 240 -23.39 -42.43 -3.38
N TYR A 241 -22.43 -41.50 -3.42
CA TYR A 241 -22.66 -40.16 -3.97
C TYR A 241 -22.82 -40.19 -5.50
N LEU A 242 -22.02 -40.99 -6.22
CA LEU A 242 -22.18 -41.20 -7.66
C LEU A 242 -23.52 -41.89 -7.99
N ALA A 243 -23.91 -42.90 -7.21
CA ALA A 243 -25.19 -43.60 -7.39
C ALA A 243 -26.39 -42.68 -7.16
N ALA A 244 -26.32 -41.76 -6.18
CA ALA A 244 -27.35 -40.75 -5.95
C ALA A 244 -27.50 -39.74 -7.12
N GLU A 245 -26.48 -39.61 -7.97
CA GLU A 245 -26.51 -38.83 -9.22
C GLU A 245 -26.78 -39.70 -10.47
N GLY A 246 -27.20 -40.96 -10.28
CA GLY A 246 -27.48 -41.93 -11.36
C GLY A 246 -26.24 -42.49 -12.06
N ILE A 247 -25.04 -42.28 -11.51
CA ILE A 247 -23.77 -42.76 -12.07
C ILE A 247 -23.42 -44.12 -11.44
N ARG A 248 -23.62 -45.20 -12.20
CA ARG A 248 -23.31 -46.56 -11.73
C ARG A 248 -21.81 -46.84 -11.83
N THR A 249 -21.15 -46.99 -10.69
CA THR A 249 -19.77 -47.45 -10.53
C THR A 249 -19.72 -48.79 -9.80
N PRO A 250 -19.69 -49.94 -10.50
CA PRO A 250 -19.48 -51.24 -9.85
C PRO A 250 -18.17 -51.28 -9.04
N ARG A 251 -18.18 -51.98 -7.90
CA ARG A 251 -16.93 -52.30 -7.20
C ARG A 251 -16.12 -53.31 -7.99
N LEU A 252 -14.82 -53.30 -7.74
CA LEU A 252 -13.93 -54.40 -8.06
C LEU A 252 -13.42 -55.00 -6.75
N GLY A 253 -13.46 -56.32 -6.63
CA GLY A 253 -12.61 -57.02 -5.66
C GLY A 253 -11.16 -56.91 -6.15
N VAL A 254 -10.35 -56.06 -5.54
CA VAL A 254 -8.96 -55.86 -5.94
C VAL A 254 -8.06 -56.81 -5.17
N ALA A 255 -7.94 -58.02 -5.72
CA ALA A 255 -7.09 -59.13 -5.30
C ALA A 255 -7.32 -59.64 -3.86
N ASP A 256 -7.40 -60.96 -3.72
CA ASP A 256 -7.32 -61.61 -2.40
C ASP A 256 -5.98 -61.28 -1.73
N ALA A 257 -5.98 -61.19 -0.39
CA ALA A 257 -4.84 -60.69 0.37
C ALA A 257 -3.60 -61.61 0.24
N VAL A 258 -2.56 -61.14 -0.45
CA VAL A 258 -1.29 -61.87 -0.61
C VAL A 258 -0.24 -61.32 0.35
N GLY A 259 0.03 -62.07 1.42
CA GLY A 259 1.01 -61.71 2.46
C GLY A 259 0.63 -60.42 3.18
N ASN A 260 1.60 -59.51 3.37
CA ASN A 260 1.39 -58.25 4.10
C ASN A 260 0.59 -57.17 3.33
N ARG A 261 -0.09 -57.52 2.22
CA ARG A 261 -0.89 -56.57 1.43
C ARG A 261 -2.36 -56.67 1.83
N ARG A 262 -2.92 -55.55 2.30
CA ARG A 262 -4.36 -55.40 2.53
C ARG A 262 -5.14 -55.38 1.20
N PRO A 263 -6.42 -55.80 1.18
CA PRO A 263 -7.31 -55.52 0.06
C PRO A 263 -7.37 -54.01 -0.20
N LEU A 264 -7.50 -53.61 -1.47
CA LEU A 264 -7.57 -52.20 -1.88
C LEU A 264 -8.95 -51.91 -2.50
N PRO A 265 -9.99 -51.61 -1.71
CA PRO A 265 -11.35 -51.40 -2.23
C PRO A 265 -11.35 -50.38 -3.37
N ALA A 266 -12.03 -50.73 -4.47
CA ALA A 266 -12.05 -49.89 -5.66
C ALA A 266 -13.41 -49.87 -6.34
N ILE A 267 -13.74 -48.72 -6.91
CA ILE A 267 -14.92 -48.49 -7.75
C ILE A 267 -14.47 -48.08 -9.15
N ARG A 268 -15.16 -48.57 -10.19
CA ARG A 268 -14.84 -48.23 -11.58
C ARG A 268 -16.07 -47.97 -12.43
N THR A 269 -15.91 -47.26 -13.53
CA THR A 269 -16.86 -47.29 -14.66
C THR A 269 -16.16 -46.99 -15.98
N SER A 270 -16.71 -47.53 -17.07
CA SER A 270 -16.20 -47.33 -18.43
C SER A 270 -17.28 -46.92 -19.43
N ALA A 271 -18.47 -46.56 -18.96
CA ALA A 271 -19.51 -45.97 -19.81
C ALA A 271 -19.13 -44.52 -20.13
N ALA A 272 -19.00 -44.17 -21.42
CA ALA A 272 -18.51 -42.86 -21.87
C ALA A 272 -19.24 -41.68 -21.19
N ALA A 273 -20.58 -41.71 -21.14
CA ALA A 273 -21.38 -40.68 -20.50
C ALA A 273 -21.23 -40.63 -18.96
N ALA A 274 -20.83 -41.72 -18.31
CA ALA A 274 -20.50 -41.74 -16.89
C ALA A 274 -19.11 -41.16 -16.64
N VAL A 275 -18.10 -41.57 -17.43
CA VAL A 275 -16.72 -41.07 -17.30
C VAL A 275 -16.64 -39.58 -17.65
N GLY A 276 -17.38 -39.11 -18.67
CA GLY A 276 -17.52 -37.69 -18.98
C GLY A 276 -18.08 -36.90 -17.80
N ARG A 277 -19.23 -37.31 -17.24
CA ARG A 277 -19.79 -36.67 -16.03
C ARG A 277 -18.83 -36.66 -14.84
N ILE A 278 -18.00 -37.70 -14.67
CA ILE A 278 -16.97 -37.72 -13.61
C ILE A 278 -15.79 -36.79 -13.97
N ALA A 279 -15.45 -36.62 -15.25
CA ALA A 279 -14.43 -35.68 -15.70
C ALA A 279 -14.83 -34.23 -15.41
N ASP A 280 -16.09 -33.84 -15.68
CA ASP A 280 -16.63 -32.51 -15.36
C ASP A 280 -16.41 -32.14 -13.87
N ARG A 281 -16.51 -33.14 -12.97
CA ARG A 281 -16.31 -32.94 -11.52
C ARG A 281 -14.85 -32.66 -11.15
N ARG A 282 -13.89 -33.01 -12.01
CA ARG A 282 -12.47 -32.65 -11.84
C ARG A 282 -12.23 -31.15 -12.04
N GLU A 283 -13.16 -30.44 -12.68
CA GLU A 283 -13.08 -29.00 -12.96
C GLU A 283 -13.82 -28.13 -11.92
N CYS A 284 -14.62 -28.73 -11.02
CA CYS A 284 -15.29 -28.01 -9.93
C CYS A 284 -14.27 -27.35 -8.98
N GLY A 285 -14.06 -26.04 -9.15
CA GLY A 285 -13.38 -25.17 -8.19
C GLY A 285 -14.32 -24.68 -7.08
N VAL A 286 -13.82 -23.80 -6.21
CA VAL A 286 -14.65 -23.07 -5.23
C VAL A 286 -15.15 -21.72 -5.74
N ASP A 287 -14.68 -21.25 -6.90
CA ASP A 287 -15.17 -20.02 -7.54
C ASP A 287 -16.70 -20.04 -7.70
N GLY A 288 -17.34 -18.93 -7.36
CA GLY A 288 -18.80 -18.79 -7.38
C GLY A 288 -19.55 -19.54 -6.27
N ILE A 289 -18.88 -20.29 -5.39
CA ILE A 289 -19.51 -20.85 -4.18
C ILE A 289 -19.70 -19.75 -3.13
N ALA A 290 -20.85 -19.75 -2.45
CA ALA A 290 -21.13 -18.81 -1.38
C ALA A 290 -20.20 -19.04 -0.17
N VAL A 291 -19.72 -17.95 0.43
CA VAL A 291 -18.94 -17.99 1.68
C VAL A 291 -19.91 -18.16 2.85
N GLU A 292 -20.18 -19.42 3.19
CA GLU A 292 -21.00 -19.79 4.35
C GLU A 292 -20.16 -19.89 5.64
N ALA A 293 -20.83 -20.19 6.75
CA ALA A 293 -20.22 -20.49 8.04
C ALA A 293 -20.93 -21.72 8.63
N ASP A 294 -20.72 -22.84 7.94
CA ASP A 294 -21.31 -24.15 8.21
C ASP A 294 -20.24 -25.20 8.62
N ALA A 295 -18.99 -24.75 8.76
CA ALA A 295 -17.89 -25.48 9.39
C ALA A 295 -17.68 -24.95 10.82
N ALA A 296 -17.14 -25.79 11.72
CA ALA A 296 -16.97 -25.47 13.15
C ALA A 296 -15.83 -24.46 13.42
N LEU A 297 -16.04 -23.22 12.98
CA LEU A 297 -15.04 -22.14 12.92
C LEU A 297 -15.19 -21.12 14.06
N GLN A 298 -15.86 -21.52 15.14
CA GLN A 298 -15.86 -20.78 16.40
C GLN A 298 -14.43 -20.74 16.97
N VAL A 299 -13.98 -19.55 17.37
CA VAL A 299 -12.73 -19.39 18.13
C VAL A 299 -12.88 -20.05 19.51
N VAL A 300 -11.96 -20.91 19.90
CA VAL A 300 -11.96 -21.58 21.22
C VAL A 300 -10.85 -21.10 22.15
N ASP A 301 -9.77 -20.55 21.59
CA ASP A 301 -8.63 -20.02 22.35
C ASP A 301 -7.91 -18.92 21.56
N LEU A 302 -7.30 -17.96 22.27
CA LEU A 302 -6.57 -16.85 21.68
C LEU A 302 -5.46 -16.35 22.63
N GLN A 303 -4.20 -16.50 22.21
CA GLN A 303 -3.04 -16.31 23.08
C GLN A 303 -1.95 -15.47 22.40
N SER A 304 -1.21 -14.68 23.17
CA SER A 304 0.06 -14.11 22.68
C SER A 304 1.16 -15.15 22.82
N VAL A 305 2.01 -15.26 21.80
CA VAL A 305 3.14 -16.21 21.76
C VAL A 305 4.32 -15.70 22.59
N GLY A 306 4.31 -14.43 22.99
CA GLY A 306 5.39 -13.81 23.80
C GLY A 306 6.71 -13.60 23.05
N LEU A 307 6.73 -13.85 21.74
CA LEU A 307 7.91 -13.74 20.88
C LEU A 307 7.57 -12.96 19.60
N GLU A 308 8.57 -12.25 19.06
CA GLU A 308 8.53 -11.75 17.70
C GLU A 308 9.05 -12.81 16.72
N MET A 309 8.44 -12.92 15.54
CA MET A 309 8.85 -13.91 14.53
C MET A 309 8.66 -13.39 13.10
N PRO A 310 9.33 -14.01 12.10
CA PRO A 310 9.08 -13.75 10.69
C PRO A 310 7.62 -14.02 10.31
N MET A 311 6.92 -12.97 9.90
CA MET A 311 5.55 -12.99 9.41
C MET A 311 5.46 -12.42 8.01
N PHE A 312 4.47 -12.87 7.24
CA PHE A 312 4.27 -12.59 5.84
C PHE A 312 2.84 -12.11 5.56
N ASP A 313 2.64 -11.38 4.46
CA ASP A 313 1.32 -10.98 3.97
C ASP A 313 1.33 -10.87 2.44
N ILE A 314 0.15 -10.82 1.84
CA ILE A 314 -0.05 -10.77 0.38
C ILE A 314 -1.09 -9.72 -0.01
N THR A 315 -0.82 -8.97 -1.08
CA THR A 315 -1.84 -8.14 -1.75
C THR A 315 -2.53 -8.99 -2.82
N THR A 316 -3.84 -8.93 -2.88
CA THR A 316 -4.69 -9.65 -3.85
C THR A 316 -5.69 -8.68 -4.48
N GLY A 317 -6.09 -8.95 -5.72
CA GLY A 317 -7.02 -8.09 -6.49
C GLY A 317 -8.41 -7.92 -5.87
N THR A 318 -8.83 -8.81 -4.97
CA THR A 318 -10.09 -8.72 -4.20
C THR A 318 -9.99 -7.90 -2.90
N GLY A 319 -8.78 -7.62 -2.41
CA GLY A 319 -8.54 -7.04 -1.08
C GLY A 319 -8.52 -8.06 0.08
N ASP A 320 -8.81 -9.34 -0.22
CA ASP A 320 -8.86 -10.44 0.73
C ASP A 320 -8.43 -11.80 0.12
N PHE A 321 -8.12 -12.78 0.98
CA PHE A 321 -7.64 -14.12 0.58
C PHE A 321 -8.01 -15.20 1.61
N VAL A 322 -8.02 -16.47 1.23
CA VAL A 322 -8.29 -17.61 2.13
C VAL A 322 -7.00 -18.18 2.70
N ALA A 323 -6.84 -18.13 4.03
CA ALA A 323 -5.70 -18.59 4.81
C ALA A 323 -6.16 -19.60 5.88
N ASN A 324 -5.54 -20.79 5.94
CA ASN A 324 -5.95 -21.92 6.79
C ASN A 324 -7.47 -22.19 6.75
N GLY A 325 -8.09 -22.03 5.57
CA GLY A 325 -9.51 -22.25 5.35
C GLY A 325 -10.45 -21.10 5.77
N VAL A 326 -9.93 -19.94 6.21
CA VAL A 326 -10.71 -18.76 6.63
C VAL A 326 -10.28 -17.47 5.90
N VAL A 327 -11.17 -16.47 5.81
CA VAL A 327 -10.95 -15.27 4.97
C VAL A 327 -10.18 -14.15 5.72
N SER A 328 -9.17 -13.56 5.06
CA SER A 328 -8.09 -12.69 5.56
C SER A 328 -7.92 -11.39 4.73
N HIS A 329 -7.35 -10.29 5.24
CA HIS A 329 -7.45 -8.91 4.67
C HIS A 329 -6.11 -8.17 4.42
N ASN A 330 -6.00 -7.33 3.35
CA ASN A 330 -4.82 -6.49 3.01
C ASN A 330 -4.99 -4.94 3.19
N CYS A 331 -4.38 -4.04 2.38
CA CYS A 331 -4.31 -2.57 2.59
C CYS A 331 -4.20 -1.71 1.29
N PHE A 332 -4.52 -0.40 1.32
CA PHE A 332 -4.83 0.43 0.11
C PHE A 332 -3.99 1.71 -0.13
N ALA A 333 -3.22 2.27 0.82
CA ALA A 333 -2.46 3.54 0.64
C ALA A 333 -1.22 3.44 -0.30
N ARG A 334 -1.34 2.59 -1.31
CA ARG A 334 -0.37 1.56 -1.69
C ARG A 334 -0.34 1.40 -3.23
N SER A 335 -1.51 1.55 -3.86
CA SER A 335 -1.78 1.44 -5.31
C SER A 335 -1.14 2.50 -6.24
N THR A 336 -0.09 3.18 -5.79
CA THR A 336 0.78 4.01 -6.67
C THR A 336 2.05 3.27 -7.11
N HIS A 337 2.39 2.18 -6.41
CA HIS A 337 3.47 1.25 -6.76
C HIS A 337 3.04 0.21 -7.80
N GLU A 338 1.76 -0.19 -7.79
CA GLU A 338 1.15 -1.10 -8.77
C GLU A 338 1.33 -0.63 -10.25
N TRP A 339 1.57 0.66 -10.48
CA TRP A 339 1.88 1.23 -11.81
C TRP A 339 3.37 1.10 -12.22
N LEU A 340 4.10 0.20 -11.56
CA LEU A 340 5.53 -0.09 -11.76
C LEU A 340 5.80 -1.60 -11.71
N ASP A 341 4.74 -2.42 -11.67
CA ASP A 341 4.79 -3.87 -11.40
C ASP A 341 5.45 -4.21 -10.03
N LEU A 342 5.29 -3.31 -9.05
CA LEU A 342 5.77 -3.46 -7.66
C LEU A 342 4.62 -3.61 -6.67
N ASP A 343 4.85 -4.35 -5.59
CA ASP A 343 3.85 -4.52 -4.54
C ASP A 343 3.41 -3.17 -3.96
N ALA A 344 2.10 -3.08 -3.76
CA ALA A 344 1.45 -1.96 -3.13
C ALA A 344 2.00 -1.72 -1.69
N GLY A 345 2.46 -2.76 -0.99
CA GLY A 345 2.71 -2.84 0.45
C GLY A 345 4.14 -2.78 0.94
N ARG A 346 4.79 -3.92 1.20
CA ARG A 346 6.21 -3.92 1.57
C ARG A 346 7.01 -3.23 0.50
N ASP A 347 6.71 -3.40 -0.78
CA ASP A 347 7.53 -2.75 -1.80
C ASP A 347 7.35 -1.23 -1.80
N PHE A 348 6.20 -0.68 -1.38
CA PHE A 348 6.09 0.75 -1.10
C PHE A 348 6.99 1.20 0.07
N ASP A 349 7.13 0.34 1.08
CA ASP A 349 7.88 0.56 2.32
C ASP A 349 9.38 0.13 2.26
N THR A 350 9.79 -0.65 1.23
CA THR A 350 11.12 -1.26 1.09
C THR A 350 11.64 -1.46 -0.34
N GLN A 351 10.91 -1.09 -1.40
CA GLN A 351 11.42 -1.02 -2.80
C GLN A 351 11.31 0.42 -3.29
N ILE A 352 12.36 1.20 -3.07
CA ILE A 352 12.35 2.62 -3.47
C ILE A 352 12.87 2.71 -4.91
N VAL A 353 12.02 3.19 -5.82
CA VAL A 353 12.43 3.43 -7.21
C VAL A 353 13.12 4.78 -7.29
N VAL A 354 14.39 4.77 -7.70
CA VAL A 354 15.30 5.92 -7.71
C VAL A 354 15.64 6.30 -9.15
N LYS A 355 15.31 7.52 -9.57
CA LYS A 355 15.65 8.01 -10.91
C LYS A 355 17.10 8.52 -10.96
N THR A 356 18.06 7.65 -11.23
CA THR A 356 19.50 7.99 -11.13
C THR A 356 19.95 9.03 -12.15
N ASN A 357 19.44 8.97 -13.39
CA ASN A 357 19.75 9.95 -14.44
C ASN A 357 18.93 11.26 -14.36
N LEU A 358 18.09 11.45 -13.33
CA LEU A 358 17.12 12.54 -13.24
C LEU A 358 17.75 13.91 -13.49
N VAL A 359 18.95 14.16 -12.94
CA VAL A 359 19.66 15.44 -13.03
C VAL A 359 20.12 15.73 -14.47
N GLU A 360 20.56 14.71 -15.20
CA GLU A 360 20.97 14.84 -16.60
C GLU A 360 19.76 15.11 -17.50
N VAL A 361 18.70 14.31 -17.34
CA VAL A 361 17.44 14.47 -18.08
C VAL A 361 16.83 15.84 -17.81
N LEU A 362 16.78 16.27 -16.55
CA LEU A 362 16.29 17.59 -16.16
C LEU A 362 17.09 18.72 -16.82
N ARG A 363 18.42 18.65 -16.81
CA ARG A 363 19.27 19.63 -17.52
C ARG A 363 18.98 19.65 -19.02
N ARG A 364 18.83 18.48 -19.66
CA ARG A 364 18.49 18.36 -21.09
C ARG A 364 17.09 18.89 -21.41
N GLU A 365 16.11 18.68 -20.53
CA GLU A 365 14.75 19.22 -20.69
C GLU A 365 14.72 20.74 -20.50
N LEU A 366 15.39 21.27 -19.48
CA LEU A 366 15.51 22.70 -19.22
C LEU A 366 16.35 23.44 -20.27
N ALA A 367 17.34 22.79 -20.89
CA ALA A 367 18.12 23.36 -21.98
C ALA A 367 17.29 23.63 -23.26
N ARG A 368 16.12 23.01 -23.42
CA ARG A 368 15.24 23.26 -24.58
C ARG A 368 14.72 24.71 -24.55
N PRO A 369 14.65 25.41 -25.71
CA PRO A 369 13.95 26.68 -25.81
C PRO A 369 12.47 26.53 -25.40
N SER A 370 12.00 27.38 -24.50
CA SER A 370 10.58 27.56 -24.19
C SER A 370 10.29 29.04 -23.92
N GLY A 371 9.02 29.42 -23.95
CA GLY A 371 8.57 30.67 -23.35
C GLY A 371 8.77 30.71 -21.83
N ARG A 372 8.27 31.78 -21.17
CA ARG A 372 8.37 32.09 -19.73
C ARG A 372 8.38 30.81 -18.87
N ARG A 373 9.55 30.47 -18.30
CA ARG A 373 9.75 29.30 -17.42
C ARG A 373 8.72 29.35 -16.29
N ARG A 374 7.99 28.24 -16.10
CA ARG A 374 6.90 28.11 -15.12
C ARG A 374 7.41 27.48 -13.84
N HIS A 375 6.70 27.71 -12.73
CA HIS A 375 7.01 27.14 -11.42
C HIS A 375 6.95 25.60 -11.44
N VAL A 376 7.97 24.96 -10.88
CA VAL A 376 8.10 23.51 -10.69
C VAL A 376 8.06 23.16 -9.20
N ALA A 377 7.18 22.25 -8.77
CA ALA A 377 7.09 21.83 -7.38
C ALA A 377 7.74 20.45 -7.13
N LEU A 378 8.28 20.26 -5.93
CA LEU A 378 8.84 19.01 -5.43
C LEU A 378 8.16 18.62 -4.11
N GLY A 379 8.00 17.31 -3.87
CA GLY A 379 7.31 16.80 -2.67
C GLY A 379 5.79 16.72 -2.76
N THR A 380 5.23 16.77 -3.97
CA THR A 380 3.76 16.71 -4.19
C THR A 380 3.18 15.30 -4.18
N ASN A 381 4.01 14.26 -4.34
CA ASN A 381 3.58 12.85 -4.36
C ASN A 381 4.42 11.96 -3.44
N THR A 382 5.74 12.20 -3.38
CA THR A 382 6.69 11.52 -2.49
C THR A 382 7.73 12.50 -1.99
N ASP A 383 8.19 12.34 -0.76
CA ASP A 383 9.12 13.27 -0.14
C ASP A 383 10.51 13.24 -0.83
N PRO A 384 11.06 14.39 -1.27
CA PRO A 384 12.36 14.48 -1.92
C PRO A 384 13.55 14.34 -0.95
N TYR A 385 13.34 14.53 0.35
CA TYR A 385 14.34 14.41 1.41
C TYR A 385 14.06 13.22 2.35
N GLN A 386 13.35 12.20 1.85
CA GLN A 386 13.26 10.89 2.53
C GLN A 386 14.65 10.22 2.64
N ARG A 387 14.75 9.21 3.51
CA ARG A 387 16.03 8.58 3.90
C ARG A 387 16.94 8.15 2.72
N ALA A 388 16.37 7.72 1.59
CA ALA A 388 17.10 7.39 0.36
C ALA A 388 17.99 8.54 -0.20
N GLU A 389 17.58 9.80 -0.03
CA GLU A 389 18.33 10.98 -0.50
C GLU A 389 19.66 11.20 0.24
N GLY A 390 19.86 10.55 1.39
CA GLY A 390 21.16 10.56 2.11
C GLY A 390 22.26 9.86 1.30
N ARG A 391 21.88 8.77 0.62
CA ARG A 391 22.73 7.96 -0.25
C ARG A 391 22.78 8.55 -1.67
N TYR A 392 21.62 8.80 -2.28
CA TYR A 392 21.55 9.10 -3.72
C TYR A 392 21.84 10.54 -4.10
N ARG A 393 21.65 11.50 -3.18
CA ARG A 393 22.10 12.90 -3.33
C ARG A 393 21.64 13.55 -4.64
N LEU A 394 20.39 13.30 -5.06
CA LEU A 394 19.83 13.82 -6.30
C LEU A 394 19.43 15.30 -6.17
N MET A 395 18.98 15.73 -4.98
CA MET A 395 18.49 17.10 -4.76
C MET A 395 19.55 18.18 -5.05
N PRO A 396 20.83 18.05 -4.65
CA PRO A 396 21.88 18.99 -5.03
C PRO A 396 22.10 19.13 -6.54
N GLY A 397 21.79 18.10 -7.34
CA GLY A 397 21.82 18.18 -8.79
C GLY A 397 20.59 18.88 -9.36
N VAL A 398 19.41 18.57 -8.83
CA VAL A 398 18.12 19.14 -9.22
C VAL A 398 18.04 20.64 -8.93
N ILE A 399 18.44 21.08 -7.72
CA ILE A 399 18.44 22.48 -7.30
C ILE A 399 19.29 23.34 -8.25
N ARG A 400 20.52 22.89 -8.54
CA ARG A 400 21.42 23.58 -9.47
C ARG A 400 20.82 23.65 -10.88
N ALA A 401 20.32 22.54 -11.41
CA ALA A 401 19.72 22.52 -12.75
C ALA A 401 18.53 23.51 -12.89
N LEU A 402 17.69 23.65 -11.86
CA LEU A 402 16.59 24.60 -11.84
C LEU A 402 17.10 26.06 -11.76
N ALA A 403 18.05 26.35 -10.87
CA ALA A 403 18.67 27.67 -10.73
C ALA A 403 19.42 28.11 -12.01
N ASP A 404 20.33 27.27 -12.52
CA ASP A 404 21.10 27.48 -13.76
C ASP A 404 20.20 27.81 -14.96
N SER A 405 18.97 27.28 -14.99
CA SER A 405 18.01 27.47 -16.08
C SER A 405 17.09 28.70 -15.93
N GLY A 406 17.17 29.43 -14.81
CA GLY A 406 16.28 30.55 -14.49
C GLY A 406 14.85 30.15 -14.10
N THR A 407 14.63 28.88 -13.73
CA THR A 407 13.34 28.27 -13.45
C THR A 407 12.96 28.37 -11.96
N PRO A 408 11.86 29.06 -11.60
CA PRO A 408 11.35 29.09 -10.23
C PRO A 408 10.93 27.70 -9.75
N PHE A 409 11.22 27.37 -8.49
CA PHE A 409 10.83 26.07 -7.91
C PHE A 409 10.35 26.19 -6.46
N SER A 410 9.68 25.15 -5.95
CA SER A 410 9.48 24.99 -4.51
C SER A 410 9.63 23.55 -4.04
N VAL A 411 9.97 23.38 -2.77
CA VAL A 411 10.13 22.06 -2.13
C VAL A 411 9.21 21.95 -0.92
N LEU A 412 8.39 20.89 -0.88
CA LEU A 412 7.62 20.47 0.28
C LEU A 412 8.24 19.20 0.89
N THR A 413 8.41 19.14 2.21
CA THR A 413 9.01 17.96 2.88
C THR A 413 8.56 17.79 4.34
N LYS A 414 8.63 16.55 4.84
CA LYS A 414 8.66 16.14 6.25
C LYS A 414 10.09 15.76 6.71
N GLY A 415 11.01 15.52 5.77
CA GLY A 415 12.36 15.02 6.00
C GLY A 415 13.37 16.09 6.42
N THR A 416 13.99 15.90 7.60
CA THR A 416 14.99 16.83 8.16
C THR A 416 16.33 16.84 7.43
N LEU A 417 16.58 15.87 6.55
CA LEU A 417 17.77 15.82 5.69
C LEU A 417 17.92 17.06 4.80
N ALA A 418 16.82 17.78 4.53
CA ALA A 418 16.83 19.07 3.83
C ALA A 418 17.85 20.06 4.40
N ARG A 419 18.14 20.00 5.72
CA ARG A 419 19.18 20.81 6.39
C ARG A 419 20.54 20.78 5.69
N ARG A 420 20.91 19.65 5.07
CA ARG A 420 22.15 19.45 4.30
C ARG A 420 22.29 20.42 3.12
N ASP A 421 21.18 20.75 2.48
CA ASP A 421 21.16 21.46 1.19
C ASP A 421 20.69 22.92 1.33
N LEU A 422 20.41 23.40 2.54
CA LEU A 422 19.99 24.79 2.79
C LEU A 422 20.96 25.84 2.26
N PRO A 423 22.31 25.72 2.38
CA PRO A 423 23.22 26.69 1.76
C PRO A 423 23.07 26.76 0.23
N LEU A 424 22.82 25.60 -0.41
CA LEU A 424 22.62 25.52 -1.86
C LEU A 424 21.25 26.08 -2.29
N LEU A 425 20.22 25.93 -1.46
CA LEU A 425 18.91 26.56 -1.65
C LEU A 425 18.99 28.08 -1.47
N ALA A 426 19.75 28.56 -0.49
CA ALA A 426 19.98 29.98 -0.23
C ALA A 426 20.83 30.64 -1.34
N ASP A 427 21.83 29.93 -1.88
CA ASP A 427 22.54 30.35 -3.09
C ASP A 427 21.59 30.42 -4.29
N ALA A 428 20.81 29.36 -4.55
CA ALA A 428 19.85 29.31 -5.66
C ALA A 428 18.78 30.42 -5.58
N ALA A 429 18.35 30.79 -4.37
CA ALA A 429 17.38 31.86 -4.14
C ALA A 429 17.87 33.26 -4.58
N ARG A 430 19.17 33.44 -4.83
CA ARG A 430 19.72 34.69 -5.41
C ARG A 430 19.51 34.79 -6.92
N ASP A 431 19.45 33.67 -7.62
CA ASP A 431 19.30 33.59 -9.08
C ASP A 431 17.84 33.32 -9.52
N VAL A 432 17.08 32.54 -8.75
CA VAL A 432 15.68 32.20 -9.04
C VAL A 432 14.77 32.35 -7.81
N PRO A 433 13.48 32.69 -7.99
CA PRO A 433 12.51 32.59 -6.91
C PRO A 433 12.38 31.13 -6.42
N VAL A 434 12.58 30.92 -5.12
CA VAL A 434 12.45 29.62 -4.43
C VAL A 434 11.38 29.72 -3.35
N GLY A 435 10.53 28.70 -3.23
CA GLY A 435 9.67 28.50 -2.07
C GLY A 435 10.07 27.27 -1.25
N PHE A 436 9.99 27.34 0.08
CA PHE A 436 10.26 26.21 0.97
C PHE A 436 9.09 25.92 1.91
N GLY A 437 8.66 24.66 1.94
CA GLY A 437 7.50 24.17 2.65
C GLY A 437 7.82 23.02 3.61
N VAL A 438 7.47 23.17 4.89
CA VAL A 438 7.58 22.08 5.87
C VAL A 438 6.19 21.56 6.23
N SER A 439 6.00 20.24 6.17
CA SER A 439 4.81 19.55 6.65
C SER A 439 4.96 19.18 8.13
N LEU A 440 4.29 19.92 9.01
CA LEU A 440 4.19 19.61 10.44
C LEU A 440 2.80 19.00 10.69
N ALA A 441 2.70 17.68 10.78
CA ALA A 441 1.41 17.01 10.88
C ALA A 441 0.79 17.12 12.27
N ILE A 442 1.58 16.70 13.25
CA ILE A 442 1.19 16.55 14.65
C ILE A 442 2.22 17.31 15.47
N TRP A 443 1.76 17.99 16.52
CA TRP A 443 2.60 18.77 17.43
C TRP A 443 2.99 18.01 18.70
N ASP A 444 2.09 17.16 19.18
CA ASP A 444 2.26 16.33 20.38
C ASP A 444 3.15 15.11 20.08
N ASP A 445 4.18 14.88 20.89
CA ASP A 445 5.21 13.86 20.62
C ASP A 445 4.67 12.42 20.75
N ASP A 446 3.76 12.14 21.69
CA ASP A 446 3.17 10.81 21.89
C ASP A 446 2.18 10.46 20.76
N LEU A 447 1.33 11.43 20.40
CA LEU A 447 0.43 11.35 19.25
C LEU A 447 1.21 11.21 17.93
N HIS A 448 2.38 11.86 17.81
CA HIS A 448 3.28 11.69 16.67
C HIS A 448 3.87 10.28 16.62
N ALA A 449 4.39 9.77 17.74
CA ALA A 449 4.93 8.41 17.81
C ALA A 449 3.87 7.35 17.48
N SER A 450 2.60 7.60 17.81
CA SER A 450 1.48 6.71 17.52
C SER A 450 0.97 6.72 16.06
N LEU A 451 1.18 7.82 15.33
CA LEU A 451 0.65 8.03 13.95
C LEU A 451 1.71 8.14 12.85
N GLU A 452 2.87 8.75 13.12
CA GLU A 452 3.95 8.97 12.16
C GLU A 452 5.32 8.42 12.66
N PRO A 453 5.44 7.19 13.21
CA PRO A 453 6.68 6.71 13.85
C PRO A 453 7.92 6.66 12.94
N GLY A 454 7.72 6.54 11.62
CA GLY A 454 8.83 6.60 10.64
C GLY A 454 9.31 8.02 10.30
N VAL A 455 8.58 9.06 10.71
CA VAL A 455 8.80 10.46 10.33
C VAL A 455 9.56 11.19 11.44
N PRO A 456 10.48 12.14 11.12
CA PRO A 456 11.13 12.98 12.12
C PRO A 456 10.14 13.68 13.07
N SER A 457 10.51 13.78 14.35
CA SER A 457 9.65 14.30 15.40
C SER A 457 9.18 15.75 15.16
N PRO A 458 8.07 16.19 15.79
CA PRO A 458 7.60 17.58 15.75
C PRO A 458 8.72 18.59 16.05
N ARG A 459 9.50 18.34 17.10
CA ARG A 459 10.69 19.14 17.46
C ARG A 459 11.74 19.17 16.35
N ALA A 460 12.12 18.00 15.80
CA ALA A 460 13.13 17.94 14.73
C ALA A 460 12.67 18.64 13.45
N ARG A 461 11.35 18.68 13.18
CA ARG A 461 10.75 19.45 12.07
C ARG A 461 10.75 20.96 12.33
N LEU A 462 10.52 21.45 13.55
CA LEU A 462 10.74 22.86 13.88
C LEU A 462 12.22 23.26 13.80
N ASP A 463 13.13 22.36 14.18
CA ASP A 463 14.56 22.63 14.06
C ASP A 463 15.01 22.69 12.58
N LEU A 464 14.31 22.01 11.66
CA LEU A 464 14.42 22.30 10.22
C LEU A 464 13.89 23.70 9.87
N VAL A 465 12.71 24.11 10.34
CA VAL A 465 12.14 25.45 10.07
C VAL A 465 13.10 26.56 10.53
N ARG A 466 13.67 26.45 11.74
CA ARG A 466 14.72 27.35 12.26
C ARG A 466 15.89 27.45 11.29
N ALA A 467 16.47 26.32 10.90
CA ALA A 467 17.61 26.30 9.99
C ALA A 467 17.31 26.90 8.60
N VAL A 468 16.05 26.81 8.12
CA VAL A 468 15.62 27.47 6.87
C VAL A 468 15.58 28.99 7.05
N ALA A 469 15.03 29.48 8.16
CA ALA A 469 14.99 30.90 8.50
C ALA A 469 16.40 31.48 8.75
N ASP A 470 17.26 30.76 9.47
CA ASP A 470 18.68 31.08 9.71
C ASP A 470 19.47 31.18 8.40
N ALA A 471 19.10 30.38 7.38
CA ALA A 471 19.67 30.45 6.04
C ALA A 471 19.12 31.60 5.17
N GLY A 472 18.24 32.45 5.71
CA GLY A 472 17.62 33.58 5.01
C GLY A 472 16.55 33.17 3.98
N LEU A 473 16.03 31.94 4.06
CA LEU A 473 14.99 31.43 3.16
C LEU A 473 13.60 31.59 3.79
N PRO A 474 12.57 31.99 3.02
CA PRO A 474 11.20 32.03 3.51
C PRO A 474 10.67 30.59 3.67
N CYS A 475 10.03 30.29 4.79
CA CYS A 475 9.58 28.95 5.16
C CYS A 475 8.08 28.95 5.52
N GLY A 476 7.24 28.49 4.59
CA GLY A 476 5.82 28.26 4.87
C GLY A 476 5.60 26.91 5.55
N VAL A 477 4.80 26.85 6.60
CA VAL A 477 4.49 25.58 7.30
C VAL A 477 3.06 25.14 7.01
N PHE A 478 2.90 23.87 6.66
CA PHE A 478 1.61 23.20 6.55
C PHE A 478 1.36 22.46 7.87
N LEU A 479 0.49 23.01 8.72
CA LEU A 479 0.00 22.35 9.94
C LEU A 479 -1.09 21.35 9.51
N ALA A 480 -0.67 20.16 9.08
CA ALA A 480 -1.46 19.31 8.19
C ALA A 480 -1.12 17.81 8.34
N PRO A 481 -2.03 16.95 8.85
CA PRO A 481 -3.43 17.23 9.16
C PRO A 481 -3.72 17.66 10.62
N VAL A 482 -4.53 18.71 10.81
CA VAL A 482 -5.22 18.94 12.09
C VAL A 482 -6.32 17.90 12.29
N LEU A 483 -6.29 17.25 13.45
CA LEU A 483 -7.10 16.10 13.81
C LEU A 483 -8.28 16.55 14.70
N PRO A 484 -9.55 16.47 14.23
CA PRO A 484 -10.72 16.89 15.00
C PRO A 484 -10.77 16.27 16.41
N GLY A 485 -10.83 17.08 17.46
CA GLY A 485 -10.88 16.68 18.87
C GLY A 485 -9.53 16.34 19.51
N LEU A 486 -8.44 16.33 18.74
CA LEU A 486 -7.10 15.97 19.19
C LEU A 486 -6.12 17.13 19.08
N THR A 487 -6.10 17.83 17.93
CA THR A 487 -5.25 19.01 17.70
C THR A 487 -6.06 20.22 17.21
N ASP A 488 -7.38 20.22 17.43
CA ASP A 488 -8.30 21.30 17.06
C ASP A 488 -8.71 22.24 18.22
N ARG A 489 -8.18 22.02 19.43
CA ARG A 489 -8.48 22.91 20.58
C ARG A 489 -7.69 24.21 20.44
N ARG A 490 -8.23 25.29 21.00
CA ARG A 490 -7.61 26.62 20.88
C ARG A 490 -6.23 26.67 21.55
N SER A 491 -6.05 25.98 22.68
CA SER A 491 -4.75 25.81 23.36
C SER A 491 -3.70 25.19 22.46
N ASP A 492 -4.05 24.05 21.85
CA ASP A 492 -3.12 23.18 21.14
C ASP A 492 -2.68 23.85 19.82
N LEU A 493 -3.62 24.51 19.15
CA LEU A 493 -3.37 25.36 17.98
C LEU A 493 -2.54 26.61 18.33
N ASP A 494 -2.81 27.27 19.45
CA ASP A 494 -2.07 28.47 19.88
C ASP A 494 -0.62 28.15 20.27
N ALA A 495 -0.40 27.01 20.94
CA ALA A 495 0.93 26.50 21.27
C ALA A 495 1.72 26.05 20.03
N ALA A 496 1.09 25.30 19.12
CA ALA A 496 1.72 24.87 17.87
C ALA A 496 2.09 26.07 16.98
N LEU A 497 1.17 27.04 16.82
CA LEU A 497 1.43 28.25 16.03
C LEU A 497 2.49 29.15 16.67
N GLY A 498 2.50 29.30 18.00
CA GLY A 498 3.56 30.01 18.71
C GLY A 498 4.93 29.39 18.48
N ALA A 499 5.05 28.06 18.65
CA ALA A 499 6.31 27.35 18.41
C ALA A 499 6.76 27.37 16.93
N ILE A 500 5.81 27.45 15.98
CA ILE A 500 6.12 27.67 14.55
C ILE A 500 6.62 29.10 14.28
N ALA A 501 6.06 30.12 14.92
CA ALA A 501 6.54 31.51 14.82
C ALA A 501 7.92 31.69 15.48
N GLU A 502 8.13 31.11 16.67
CA GLU A 502 9.45 31.02 17.33
C GLU A 502 10.49 30.23 16.52
N ALA A 503 10.05 29.44 15.54
CA ALA A 503 10.93 28.76 14.60
C ALA A 503 11.26 29.59 13.35
N GLY A 504 10.70 30.80 13.19
CA GLY A 504 10.97 31.69 12.06
C GLY A 504 10.19 31.38 10.79
N ALA A 505 9.06 30.66 10.89
CA ALA A 505 8.19 30.44 9.72
C ALA A 505 7.56 31.74 9.20
N THR A 506 7.46 31.89 7.88
CA THR A 506 6.92 33.09 7.22
C THR A 506 5.40 33.06 7.03
N GLY A 507 4.74 31.95 7.34
CA GLY A 507 3.28 31.81 7.28
C GLY A 507 2.82 30.37 7.53
N VAL A 508 1.55 30.19 7.93
CA VAL A 508 0.99 28.85 8.19
C VAL A 508 -0.37 28.63 7.53
N THR A 509 -0.49 27.47 6.89
CA THR A 509 -1.75 26.93 6.39
C THR A 509 -2.11 25.69 7.21
N VAL A 510 -3.27 25.73 7.86
CA VAL A 510 -3.78 24.72 8.77
C VAL A 510 -4.80 23.84 8.05
N VAL A 511 -4.39 22.65 7.61
CA VAL A 511 -5.25 21.77 6.79
C VAL A 511 -5.93 20.75 7.70
N PRO A 512 -7.28 20.65 7.71
CA PRO A 512 -7.97 19.63 8.47
C PRO A 512 -7.74 18.24 7.84
N LEU A 513 -7.80 17.19 8.65
CA LEU A 513 -7.62 15.81 8.19
C LEU A 513 -8.55 15.45 7.02
N HIS A 514 -7.97 14.81 6.01
CA HIS A 514 -8.64 14.32 4.81
C HIS A 514 -8.48 12.80 4.71
N LEU A 515 -9.59 12.06 4.80
CA LEU A 515 -9.64 10.61 4.91
C LEU A 515 -10.13 9.95 3.61
N ARG A 516 -9.24 9.86 2.61
CA ARG A 516 -9.45 9.00 1.43
C ARG A 516 -9.57 7.54 1.84
N PRO A 517 -10.19 6.67 1.02
CA PRO A 517 -10.13 5.22 1.19
C PRO A 517 -8.70 4.72 1.46
N GLY A 518 -8.59 3.63 2.22
CA GLY A 518 -7.35 3.08 2.77
C GLY A 518 -6.85 3.85 4.00
N ALA A 519 -6.57 5.14 3.82
CA ALA A 519 -6.14 6.02 4.92
C ALA A 519 -7.25 6.18 5.98
N ARG A 520 -8.52 6.25 5.53
CA ARG A 520 -9.72 6.28 6.37
C ARG A 520 -9.81 5.08 7.29
N GLU A 521 -9.63 3.87 6.76
CA GLU A 521 -9.80 2.61 7.50
C GLU A 521 -8.69 2.45 8.54
N TRP A 522 -7.44 2.71 8.15
CA TRP A 522 -6.29 2.71 9.04
C TRP A 522 -6.43 3.74 10.17
N PHE A 523 -6.73 5.01 9.82
CA PHE A 523 -6.90 6.07 10.81
C PHE A 523 -8.10 5.81 11.72
N SER A 524 -9.19 5.23 11.21
CA SER A 524 -10.36 4.87 12.03
C SER A 524 -10.06 3.72 13.00
N ALA A 525 -9.21 2.76 12.62
CA ALA A 525 -8.78 1.67 13.50
C ALA A 525 -7.83 2.19 14.60
N TRP A 526 -6.90 3.08 14.24
CA TRP A 526 -6.04 3.80 15.19
C TRP A 526 -6.85 4.66 16.16
N LEU A 527 -7.77 5.50 15.66
CA LEU A 527 -8.61 6.39 16.48
C LEU A 527 -9.51 5.60 17.43
N ALA A 528 -10.00 4.42 17.01
CA ALA A 528 -10.79 3.54 17.87
C ALA A 528 -9.97 2.82 18.96
N ARG A 529 -8.63 2.83 18.85
CA ARG A 529 -7.71 2.30 19.86
C ARG A 529 -7.29 3.41 20.83
N GLU A 530 -6.73 4.51 20.33
CA GLU A 530 -6.14 5.57 21.16
C GLU A 530 -7.15 6.61 21.67
N HIS A 531 -8.08 7.06 20.83
CA HIS A 531 -9.04 8.12 21.17
C HIS A 531 -10.51 7.75 20.89
N PRO A 532 -10.99 6.61 21.40
CA PRO A 532 -12.29 6.02 21.09
C PRO A 532 -13.50 6.93 21.37
N SER A 533 -13.39 7.89 22.31
CA SER A 533 -14.43 8.90 22.57
C SER A 533 -14.73 9.80 21.36
N LEU A 534 -13.79 9.92 20.42
CA LEU A 534 -13.95 10.73 19.22
C LEU A 534 -14.53 9.96 18.02
N VAL A 535 -14.59 8.61 18.06
CA VAL A 535 -15.05 7.78 16.93
C VAL A 535 -16.44 8.18 16.44
N GLY A 536 -17.35 8.56 17.35
CA GLY A 536 -18.67 9.10 16.99
C GLY A 536 -18.57 10.41 16.18
N ARG A 537 -17.75 11.35 16.66
CA ARG A 537 -17.49 12.65 16.01
C ARG A 537 -16.89 12.47 14.62
N TYR A 538 -15.91 11.57 14.46
CA TYR A 538 -15.31 11.28 13.14
C TYR A 538 -16.29 10.59 12.18
N ARG A 539 -17.08 9.62 12.67
CA ARG A 539 -18.14 8.99 11.85
C ARG A 539 -19.16 10.00 11.33
N GLN A 540 -19.47 11.04 12.11
CA GLN A 540 -20.34 12.13 11.69
C GLN A 540 -19.64 13.06 10.67
N LEU A 541 -18.44 13.56 11.00
CA LEU A 541 -17.68 14.48 10.14
C LEU A 541 -17.41 13.89 8.74
N TYR A 542 -16.94 12.63 8.68
CA TYR A 542 -16.60 11.96 7.42
C TYR A 542 -17.76 11.14 6.84
N ARG A 543 -19.02 11.41 7.21
CA ARG A 543 -20.19 10.70 6.66
C ARG A 543 -20.36 10.96 5.16
N GLY A 544 -20.09 12.18 4.70
CA GLY A 544 -20.31 12.61 3.31
C GLY A 544 -19.18 12.29 2.32
N GLY A 545 -18.01 11.84 2.80
CA GLY A 545 -16.86 11.56 1.93
C GLY A 545 -15.53 11.60 2.67
N ALA A 546 -14.47 11.96 1.94
CA ALA A 546 -13.10 12.06 2.45
C ALA A 546 -12.78 13.41 3.14
N TYR A 547 -13.51 14.47 2.80
CA TYR A 547 -13.36 15.80 3.39
C TYR A 547 -14.25 15.97 4.64
N VAL A 548 -13.82 16.86 5.54
CA VAL A 548 -14.64 17.39 6.63
C VAL A 548 -15.73 18.34 6.08
N PRO A 549 -16.89 18.49 6.76
CA PRO A 549 -17.98 19.34 6.29
C PRO A 549 -17.59 20.82 6.30
N ALA A 550 -18.19 21.62 5.40
CA ALA A 550 -17.94 23.05 5.29
C ALA A 550 -18.11 23.81 6.62
N GLU A 551 -19.08 23.42 7.44
CA GLU A 551 -19.32 23.92 8.80
C GLU A 551 -18.07 23.79 9.69
N TYR A 552 -17.42 22.62 9.71
CA TYR A 552 -16.21 22.37 10.48
C TYR A 552 -15.02 23.18 9.93
N ARG A 553 -14.94 23.34 8.60
CA ARG A 553 -13.90 24.17 7.95
C ARG A 553 -14.05 25.65 8.35
N ALA A 554 -15.26 26.19 8.29
CA ALA A 554 -15.55 27.57 8.70
C ALA A 554 -15.30 27.79 10.21
N TRP A 555 -15.69 26.85 11.05
CA TRP A 555 -15.42 26.85 12.50
C TRP A 555 -13.93 26.83 12.82
N LEU A 556 -13.15 26.00 12.12
CA LEU A 556 -11.69 25.93 12.29
C LEU A 556 -11.02 27.20 11.76
N ALA A 557 -11.48 27.76 10.63
CA ALA A 557 -11.00 29.03 10.09
C ALA A 557 -11.21 30.19 11.08
N ALA A 558 -12.42 30.33 11.62
CA ALA A 558 -12.74 31.35 12.63
C ALA A 558 -11.93 31.19 13.93
N ARG A 559 -11.54 29.96 14.28
CA ARG A 559 -10.67 29.65 15.43
C ARG A 559 -9.20 29.96 15.17
N VAL A 560 -8.70 29.65 13.98
CA VAL A 560 -7.28 29.75 13.57
C VAL A 560 -6.89 31.17 13.17
N ALA A 561 -7.72 31.89 12.40
CA ALA A 561 -7.42 33.22 11.88
C ALA A 561 -6.96 34.26 12.94
N PRO A 562 -7.54 34.37 14.16
CA PRO A 562 -7.03 35.30 15.17
C PRO A 562 -5.70 34.83 15.81
N LEU A 563 -5.40 33.52 15.79
CA LEU A 563 -4.12 32.99 16.27
C LEU A 563 -3.01 33.25 15.26
N LEU A 564 -3.28 33.05 13.97
CA LEU A 564 -2.32 33.39 12.91
C LEU A 564 -1.92 34.86 12.97
N ARG A 565 -2.88 35.79 13.06
CA ARG A 565 -2.59 37.23 13.23
C ARG A 565 -1.80 37.55 14.49
N ARG A 566 -2.10 36.88 15.62
CA ARG A 566 -1.38 37.07 16.89
C ARG A 566 0.10 36.68 16.77
N HIS A 567 0.40 35.63 16.01
CA HIS A 567 1.74 35.09 15.84
C HIS A 567 2.46 35.57 14.55
N GLY A 568 1.84 36.46 13.76
CA GLY A 568 2.40 36.98 12.50
C GLY A 568 2.40 35.99 11.33
N LEU A 569 1.57 34.96 11.37
CA LEU A 569 1.59 33.78 10.48
C LEU A 569 0.47 33.76 9.42
N ASP A 570 -0.34 34.81 9.29
CA ASP A 570 -1.45 34.89 8.32
C ASP A 570 -1.05 35.31 6.90
N GLY A 571 0.26 35.49 6.65
CA GLY A 571 0.82 35.74 5.33
C GLY A 571 0.52 34.65 4.30
N ARG A 572 0.16 35.06 3.08
CA ARG A 572 -0.11 34.18 1.93
C ARG A 572 1.04 34.23 0.94
N SER A 573 1.26 33.15 0.19
CA SER A 573 1.99 33.24 -1.08
C SER A 573 1.06 33.74 -2.19
N ASP A 574 1.57 34.57 -3.10
CA ASP A 574 0.81 35.17 -4.23
C ASP A 574 0.22 34.12 -5.20
N GLY A 575 0.74 32.89 -5.16
CA GLY A 575 0.22 31.74 -5.88
C GLY A 575 -0.98 31.09 -5.19
N ALA A 576 -2.13 31.77 -5.15
CA ALA A 576 -3.39 31.10 -4.86
C ALA A 576 -3.71 30.04 -5.94
N ALA A 577 -4.42 28.97 -5.56
CA ALA A 577 -5.11 28.13 -6.54
C ALA A 577 -6.07 29.01 -7.35
N ARG A 578 -6.09 28.88 -8.69
CA ARG A 578 -6.76 29.87 -9.55
C ARG A 578 -8.27 29.96 -9.23
N GLY A 579 -8.71 31.10 -8.70
CA GLY A 579 -10.10 31.39 -8.34
C GLY A 579 -10.42 31.42 -6.82
N ALA A 580 -9.45 31.16 -5.95
CA ALA A 580 -9.71 31.00 -4.51
C ALA A 580 -9.76 32.33 -3.71
N GLU A 581 -10.95 32.93 -3.53
CA GLU A 581 -11.22 33.96 -2.51
C GLU A 581 -11.37 33.37 -1.08
N ALA A 582 -10.48 32.45 -0.71
CA ALA A 582 -10.57 31.73 0.57
C ALA A 582 -10.23 32.63 1.78
N PRO A 583 -10.92 32.48 2.93
CA PRO A 583 -10.53 33.12 4.19
C PRO A 583 -9.19 32.57 4.73
N PRO A 584 -8.46 33.33 5.58
CA PRO A 584 -7.11 32.94 5.99
C PRO A 584 -7.09 31.68 6.87
N GLY A 585 -6.12 30.81 6.58
CA GLY A 585 -5.64 29.79 7.51
C GLY A 585 -6.15 28.37 7.30
N VAL A 586 -7.32 28.12 6.68
CA VAL A 586 -7.91 26.76 6.64
C VAL A 586 -8.49 26.37 5.26
N PRO A 587 -7.78 25.53 4.48
CA PRO A 587 -8.30 24.87 3.29
C PRO A 587 -9.30 23.75 3.59
N GLY A 588 -9.91 23.20 2.53
CA GLY A 588 -10.48 21.85 2.61
C GLY A 588 -11.30 21.36 1.42
N ASP A 589 -11.01 21.86 0.21
CA ASP A 589 -11.25 21.28 -1.12
C ASP A 589 -10.12 21.84 -2.05
N ASP A 590 -10.22 21.78 -3.38
CA ASP A 590 -9.16 22.14 -4.36
C ASP A 590 -8.67 23.62 -4.38
N GLU A 591 -9.06 24.41 -3.38
CA GLU A 591 -8.85 25.87 -3.27
C GLU A 591 -7.93 26.21 -2.08
N ALA A 592 -6.91 25.39 -1.85
CA ALA A 592 -5.96 25.56 -0.76
C ALA A 592 -5.04 26.78 -0.95
N ALA A 593 -5.14 27.75 -0.03
CA ALA A 593 -4.18 28.85 0.07
C ALA A 593 -2.82 28.32 0.57
N PHE A 594 -1.75 28.59 -0.18
CA PHE A 594 -0.39 28.22 0.20
C PHE A 594 0.18 29.22 1.22
N PRO A 595 0.84 28.76 2.30
CA PRO A 595 1.41 29.64 3.30
C PRO A 595 2.55 30.46 2.71
N ALA A 596 2.68 31.72 3.11
CA ALA A 596 3.76 32.59 2.67
C ALA A 596 5.14 31.91 2.82
N GLY A 597 5.92 31.96 1.74
CA GLY A 597 7.23 31.32 1.62
C GLY A 597 7.22 29.90 1.05
N SER A 598 6.08 29.18 1.06
CA SER A 598 6.03 27.81 0.50
C SER A 598 6.00 27.73 -1.03
N LEU A 599 5.60 28.82 -1.69
CA LEU A 599 5.72 29.02 -3.13
C LEU A 599 6.71 30.15 -3.43
N PRO A 600 7.39 30.14 -4.58
CA PRO A 600 8.06 31.33 -5.07
C PRO A 600 7.05 32.48 -5.25
N PRO A 601 7.45 33.74 -4.97
CA PRO A 601 6.60 34.91 -5.20
C PRO A 601 6.19 35.06 -6.68
N ALA A 602 5.05 35.71 -6.92
CA ALA A 602 4.56 35.93 -8.28
C ALA A 602 5.51 36.84 -9.07
N ARG A 603 5.83 36.44 -10.31
CA ARG A 603 6.63 37.26 -11.24
C ARG A 603 5.77 38.34 -11.89
N ASP A 604 5.43 39.35 -11.09
CA ASP A 604 5.03 40.69 -11.51
C ASP A 604 5.89 41.76 -10.78
N ASP A 605 6.14 41.62 -9.47
CA ASP A 605 7.09 42.47 -8.71
C ASP A 605 8.58 42.23 -9.05
N ALA A 606 8.89 41.29 -9.94
CA ALA A 606 10.25 41.04 -10.43
C ALA A 606 10.69 42.02 -11.56
N ALA A 607 9.98 43.13 -11.72
CA ALA A 607 10.38 44.21 -12.62
C ALA A 607 11.56 45.02 -12.04
N ALA A 608 12.44 45.52 -12.92
CA ALA A 608 13.49 46.48 -12.58
C ALA A 608 14.52 46.07 -11.49
N ARG A 609 15.18 44.92 -11.64
CA ARG A 609 16.64 44.88 -11.45
C ARG A 609 17.31 44.81 -12.83
N PRO A 610 18.16 45.79 -13.21
CA PRO A 610 18.88 45.71 -14.48
C PRO A 610 19.82 44.50 -14.45
N ARG A 611 20.05 43.88 -15.62
CA ARG A 611 21.06 42.83 -15.77
C ARG A 611 22.46 43.43 -15.66
N GLY A 612 22.93 43.63 -14.43
CA GLY A 612 24.32 43.96 -14.17
C GLY A 612 25.22 42.92 -14.85
N ALA A 613 26.14 43.38 -15.69
CA ALA A 613 27.04 42.49 -16.41
C ALA A 613 27.83 41.66 -15.39
N ARG A 614 27.85 40.33 -15.54
CA ARG A 614 28.72 39.47 -14.73
C ARG A 614 30.16 40.01 -14.86
N PRO A 615 30.85 40.35 -13.77
CA PRO A 615 32.28 40.63 -13.86
C PRO A 615 32.94 39.41 -14.48
N ARG A 616 33.82 39.63 -15.48
CA ARG A 616 34.63 38.55 -16.05
C ARG A 616 35.37 37.86 -14.90
N ARG A 617 35.26 36.54 -14.78
CA ARG A 617 36.18 35.78 -13.93
C ARG A 617 37.59 36.14 -14.36
N ALA A 618 38.38 36.67 -13.43
CA ALA A 618 39.83 36.72 -13.60
C ALA A 618 40.33 35.30 -13.91
N ARG A 619 41.31 35.20 -14.81
CA ARG A 619 42.04 33.94 -14.96
C ARG A 619 42.93 33.76 -13.71
N ALA A 620 43.22 32.52 -13.37
CA ALA A 620 44.31 32.25 -12.44
C ALA A 620 45.62 32.52 -13.17
N ASP A 621 46.17 33.72 -12.97
CA ASP A 621 47.56 34.14 -13.27
C ASP A 621 47.71 35.61 -12.81
N ASP A 622 47.61 35.85 -11.49
CA ASP A 622 48.00 37.13 -10.87
C ASP A 622 48.26 36.90 -9.36
N VAL A 623 49.53 36.85 -8.97
CA VAL A 623 49.98 36.81 -7.56
C VAL A 623 51.21 37.70 -7.40
N PRO A 624 51.03 38.88 -6.78
CA PRO A 624 51.88 39.27 -5.65
C PRO A 624 51.06 39.96 -4.54
N GLY A 625 51.42 39.91 -3.24
CA GLY A 625 52.47 39.14 -2.58
C GLY A 625 52.78 39.67 -1.16
N GLN A 626 53.03 38.75 -0.20
CA GLN A 626 53.58 38.98 1.16
C GLN A 626 52.80 39.83 2.19
N LEU A 627 53.24 39.70 3.47
CA LEU A 627 52.82 40.41 4.70
C LEU A 627 51.39 40.04 5.21
N ALA A 628 51.14 39.28 6.29
CA ALA A 628 51.84 38.85 7.52
C ALA A 628 51.59 39.72 8.77
N LEU A 629 51.16 39.06 9.86
CA LEU A 629 50.79 39.58 11.20
C LEU A 629 49.52 40.47 11.17
N ILE A 630 48.64 40.45 12.18
CA ILE A 630 48.67 39.85 13.53
C ILE A 630 47.54 38.81 13.68
#